data_AF-A0A914GCQ6-F1
#
_entry.id   AF-A0A914GCQ6-F1
#
_cell.length_a   1.000
_cell.length_b   1.000
_cell.length_c   1.000
_cell.angle_alpha   90.00
_cell.angle_beta   90.00
_cell.angle_gamma   90.00
#
_symmetry.space_group_name_H-M   'P 1'
#
loop_
_entity.id
_entity.type
_entity.pdbx_description
1 polymer ?
#
loop_
_entity_poly.entity_id
_entity_poly.type
_entity_poly.pdbx_seq_one_letter_code
_entity_poly.pdbx_strand_id
1 'polypeptide(L)'
;MSREGMTSGFGDHGEKRMKKRDRRYCSEYEEVEGAADIKEACFQTHKMEEEMSSGGTSGIIDKRPKDGRAAFAKHLMTRSVFKLAKEYVDSRGFLPKNFSTDIYLQNESRNRYTDVLCNDKTRVVLTNGNYVHANWVPIPNSMQRFICAQ
;
A
#
# COMPACT_ATOMS: atom_id res chain seq x y z
N MET A 1 60.70 32.76 18.98
CA MET A 1 59.70 33.13 17.94
C MET A 1 59.61 31.94 16.98
N SER A 2 58.95 30.84 17.34
CA SER A 2 57.49 30.63 17.27
C SER A 2 56.93 30.80 15.85
N ARG A 3 56.64 29.68 15.18
CA ARG A 3 55.37 29.42 14.48
C ARG A 3 55.31 27.98 13.94
N GLU A 4 54.68 27.13 14.75
CA GLU A 4 53.89 25.98 14.30
C GLU A 4 52.66 26.47 13.52
N GLY A 5 52.09 25.62 12.67
CA GLY A 5 50.74 25.84 12.15
C GLY A 5 50.44 25.17 10.81
N MET A 6 50.40 23.84 10.79
CA MET A 6 49.64 23.08 9.79
C MET A 6 48.17 23.51 9.86
N THR A 7 47.65 24.13 8.81
CA THR A 7 46.23 24.45 8.71
C THR A 7 45.49 23.32 8.02
N SER A 8 44.56 22.77 8.81
CA SER A 8 43.58 21.74 8.55
C SER A 8 42.72 21.98 7.30
N GLY A 9 42.43 20.89 6.59
CA GLY A 9 41.52 20.87 5.45
C GLY A 9 40.11 21.27 5.83
N PHE A 10 39.53 22.16 5.01
CA PHE A 10 38.11 22.46 5.03
C PHE A 10 37.35 21.27 4.42
N GLY A 11 36.69 20.50 5.28
CA GLY A 11 35.75 19.46 4.90
C GLY A 11 34.50 20.10 4.29
N ASP A 12 34.26 19.77 3.03
CA ASP A 12 33.08 20.10 2.25
C ASP A 12 31.82 19.56 2.94
N HIS A 13 30.97 20.46 3.46
CA HIS A 13 29.65 20.14 3.99
C HIS A 13 28.72 19.81 2.81
N GLY A 14 28.86 18.61 2.28
CA GLY A 14 27.95 18.05 1.30
C GLY A 14 26.55 17.89 1.90
N GLU A 15 25.68 18.85 1.60
CA GLU A 15 24.24 18.76 1.74
C GLU A 15 23.79 17.53 0.93
N LYS A 16 23.54 16.41 1.63
CA LYS A 16 23.13 15.15 1.00
C LYS A 16 21.71 15.31 0.48
N ARG A 17 21.61 15.85 -0.73
CA ARG A 17 20.41 15.93 -1.54
C ARG A 17 19.78 14.54 -1.59
N MET A 18 18.65 14.40 -0.91
CA MET A 18 17.91 13.15 -0.77
C MET A 18 17.64 12.59 -2.17
N LYS A 19 18.39 11.56 -2.57
CA LYS A 19 18.13 10.85 -3.81
C LYS A 19 16.74 10.27 -3.66
N LYS A 20 15.77 10.80 -4.42
CA LYS A 20 14.46 10.17 -4.63
C LYS A 20 14.74 8.77 -5.12
N ARG A 21 14.75 7.81 -4.21
CA ARG A 21 14.86 6.40 -4.56
C ARG A 21 13.54 6.04 -5.20
N ASP A 22 13.63 6.00 -6.50
CA ASP A 22 12.64 5.58 -7.45
C ASP A 22 11.94 4.33 -6.91
N ARG A 23 10.63 4.44 -6.64
CA ARG A 23 9.80 3.30 -6.25
C ARG A 23 9.54 2.45 -7.48
N ARG A 24 10.59 1.85 -8.01
CA ARG A 24 10.59 0.94 -9.14
C ARG A 24 10.01 -0.43 -8.81
N TYR A 25 9.23 -0.57 -7.75
CA TYR A 25 8.50 -1.83 -7.52
C TYR A 25 7.35 -2.01 -8.54
N CYS A 26 7.10 -1.07 -9.46
CA CYS A 26 6.01 -1.23 -10.42
C CYS A 26 5.88 -0.24 -11.59
N SER A 27 6.98 0.30 -12.10
CA SER A 27 6.92 1.05 -13.37
C SER A 27 6.81 0.14 -14.59
N GLU A 28 6.97 -1.17 -14.40
CA GLU A 28 6.91 -2.20 -15.45
C GLU A 28 5.73 -3.14 -15.17
N TYR A 29 4.51 -2.61 -15.21
CA TYR A 29 3.44 -3.41 -15.79
C TYR A 29 3.31 -2.87 -17.22
N GLU A 30 4.14 -3.42 -18.11
CA GLU A 30 3.76 -3.51 -19.51
C GLU A 30 2.35 -4.11 -19.58
N GLU A 31 1.55 -3.65 -20.53
CA GLU A 31 0.18 -4.11 -20.74
C GLU A 31 0.14 -5.63 -20.60
N VAL A 32 -0.49 -6.12 -19.52
CA VAL A 32 -0.57 -7.56 -19.26
C VAL A 32 -1.30 -8.16 -20.46
N GLU A 33 -0.63 -9.02 -21.24
CA GLU A 33 -1.27 -9.76 -22.32
C GLU A 33 -2.58 -10.37 -21.80
N GLY A 34 -3.70 -10.09 -22.49
CA GLY A 34 -5.05 -10.46 -22.04
C GLY A 34 -5.84 -9.36 -21.32
N ALA A 35 -5.28 -8.17 -21.12
CA ALA A 35 -6.06 -7.03 -20.61
C ALA A 35 -7.24 -6.63 -21.53
N ALA A 36 -7.12 -6.89 -22.83
CA ALA A 36 -8.22 -6.76 -23.79
C ALA A 36 -9.30 -7.83 -23.58
N ASP A 37 -8.90 -9.08 -23.37
CA ASP A 37 -9.81 -10.21 -23.13
C ASP A 37 -10.61 -10.03 -21.84
N ILE A 38 -9.97 -9.47 -20.80
CA ILE A 38 -10.64 -9.12 -19.53
C ILE A 38 -11.67 -7.99 -19.74
N LYS A 39 -11.36 -7.00 -20.57
CA LYS A 39 -12.30 -5.92 -20.90
C LYS A 39 -13.50 -6.45 -21.67
N GLU A 40 -13.28 -7.34 -22.63
CA GLU A 40 -14.34 -7.92 -23.46
C GLU A 40 -15.24 -8.85 -22.66
N ALA A 41 -14.68 -9.77 -21.87
CA ALA A 41 -15.47 -10.64 -21.00
C ALA A 41 -16.37 -9.83 -20.05
N CYS A 42 -15.86 -8.74 -19.48
CA CYS A 42 -16.62 -7.93 -18.55
C CYS A 42 -17.68 -7.03 -19.21
N PHE A 43 -17.48 -6.65 -20.47
CA PHE A 43 -18.49 -5.95 -21.26
C PHE A 43 -19.66 -6.87 -21.61
N GLN A 44 -19.39 -8.14 -21.96
CA GLN A 44 -20.43 -9.11 -22.26
C GLN A 44 -21.27 -9.48 -21.03
N THR A 45 -20.66 -9.59 -19.84
CA THR A 45 -21.42 -9.84 -18.59
C THR A 45 -22.39 -8.71 -18.26
N HIS A 46 -22.00 -7.45 -18.48
CA HIS A 46 -22.88 -6.30 -18.24
C HIS A 46 -24.09 -6.25 -19.19
N LYS A 47 -23.91 -6.68 -20.45
CA LYS A 47 -25.00 -6.72 -21.44
C LYS A 47 -26.06 -7.80 -21.12
N MET A 48 -25.64 -8.94 -20.57
CA MET A 48 -26.57 -10.02 -20.17
C MET A 48 -27.35 -9.69 -18.89
N GLU A 49 -26.79 -8.89 -17.97
CA GLU A 49 -27.46 -8.51 -16.71
C GLU A 49 -28.52 -7.42 -16.88
N GLU A 50 -28.35 -6.49 -17.83
CA GLU A 50 -29.35 -5.45 -18.13
C GLU A 50 -30.65 -6.01 -18.71
N GLU A 51 -30.57 -7.10 -19.49
CA GLU A 51 -31.75 -7.72 -20.13
C GLU A 51 -32.61 -8.56 -19.16
N MET A 52 -32.08 -8.96 -17.99
CA MET A 52 -32.80 -9.76 -16.99
C MET A 52 -33.53 -8.95 -15.89
N SER A 53 -33.36 -7.62 -15.83
CA SER A 53 -33.85 -6.78 -14.73
C SER A 53 -35.27 -6.20 -14.92
N SER A 54 -36.07 -6.69 -15.87
CA SER A 54 -37.42 -6.17 -16.17
C SER A 54 -38.58 -6.89 -15.45
N GLY A 55 -38.32 -7.81 -14.52
CA GLY A 55 -39.34 -8.52 -13.73
C GLY A 55 -39.54 -7.94 -12.33
N GLY A 56 -40.55 -7.09 -12.15
CA GLY A 56 -40.92 -6.52 -10.85
C GLY A 56 -41.44 -7.56 -9.85
N THR A 57 -41.09 -7.42 -8.57
CA THR A 57 -41.74 -8.12 -7.45
C THR A 57 -42.10 -7.14 -6.34
N SER A 58 -43.40 -7.07 -6.06
CA SER A 58 -44.01 -6.29 -5.00
C SER A 58 -43.62 -6.80 -3.61
N GLY A 59 -43.02 -5.89 -2.83
CA GLY A 59 -43.25 -5.63 -1.40
C GLY A 59 -43.43 -6.78 -0.41
N ILE A 60 -42.34 -7.11 0.32
CA ILE A 60 -42.38 -7.35 1.77
C ILE A 60 -41.25 -6.50 2.38
N ILE A 61 -41.59 -5.59 3.30
CA ILE A 61 -40.59 -4.75 3.99
C ILE A 61 -39.92 -5.62 5.06
N ASP A 62 -38.77 -6.20 4.71
CA ASP A 62 -37.92 -6.91 5.67
C ASP A 62 -37.35 -5.89 6.68
N LYS A 63 -37.79 -5.97 7.94
CA LYS A 63 -37.32 -5.12 9.05
C LYS A 63 -35.94 -5.51 9.58
N ARG A 64 -35.31 -6.56 9.04
CA ARG A 64 -33.95 -6.94 9.44
C ARG A 64 -32.96 -5.86 8.96
N PRO A 65 -31.95 -5.49 9.78
CA PRO A 65 -30.87 -4.65 9.32
C PRO A 65 -30.31 -5.26 8.04
N LYS A 66 -30.32 -4.52 6.93
CA LYS A 66 -29.74 -5.00 5.67
C LYS A 66 -28.31 -5.41 5.96
N ASP A 67 -27.98 -6.68 5.79
CA ASP A 67 -26.62 -7.17 5.98
C ASP A 67 -25.70 -6.42 5.02
N GLY A 68 -24.91 -5.50 5.56
CA GLY A 68 -23.97 -4.68 4.78
C GLY A 68 -22.96 -5.54 4.03
N ARG A 69 -22.67 -6.75 4.52
CA ARG A 69 -21.76 -7.70 3.86
C ARG A 69 -22.37 -8.25 2.59
N ALA A 70 -23.65 -8.68 2.63
CA ALA A 70 -24.36 -9.17 1.46
C ALA A 70 -24.54 -8.07 0.40
N ALA A 71 -24.86 -6.84 0.84
CA ALA A 71 -24.95 -5.69 -0.06
C ALA A 71 -23.59 -5.36 -0.71
N PHE A 72 -22.51 -5.38 0.08
CA PHE A 72 -21.14 -5.19 -0.42
C PHE A 72 -20.72 -6.29 -1.39
N ALA A 73 -20.98 -7.56 -1.06
CA ALA A 73 -20.66 -8.70 -1.93
C ALA A 73 -21.40 -8.59 -3.27
N LYS A 74 -22.71 -8.27 -3.25
CA LYS A 74 -23.47 -8.03 -4.48
C LYS A 74 -22.88 -6.88 -5.29
N HIS A 75 -22.54 -5.77 -4.63
CA HIS A 75 -21.89 -4.63 -5.30
C HIS A 75 -20.55 -5.04 -5.93
N LEU A 76 -19.71 -5.82 -5.23
CA LEU A 76 -18.42 -6.27 -5.72
C LEU A 76 -18.56 -7.21 -6.93
N MET A 77 -19.51 -8.14 -6.90
CA MET A 77 -19.78 -9.05 -8.02
C MET A 77 -20.23 -8.30 -9.28
N THR A 78 -20.95 -7.18 -9.13
CA THR A 78 -21.34 -6.33 -10.27
C THR A 78 -20.23 -5.41 -10.77
N ARG A 79 -19.06 -5.36 -10.10
CA ARG A 79 -17.94 -4.52 -10.54
C ARG A 79 -17.00 -5.33 -11.42
N SER A 80 -16.57 -4.70 -12.51
CA SER A 80 -15.56 -5.29 -13.37
C SER A 80 -14.21 -5.43 -12.67
N VAL A 81 -13.48 -6.52 -12.95
CA VAL A 81 -12.10 -6.73 -12.51
C VAL A 81 -11.23 -5.53 -12.91
N PHE A 82 -11.45 -4.98 -14.11
CA PHE A 82 -10.75 -3.78 -14.57
C PHE A 82 -10.96 -2.57 -13.64
N LYS A 83 -12.20 -2.32 -13.18
CA LYS A 83 -12.48 -1.23 -12.22
C LYS A 83 -11.81 -1.47 -10.87
N LEU A 84 -11.73 -2.72 -10.41
CA LEU A 84 -11.03 -3.06 -9.16
C LEU A 84 -9.53 -2.89 -9.30
N ALA A 85 -8.94 -3.34 -10.40
CA ALA A 85 -7.52 -3.15 -10.71
C ALA A 85 -7.16 -1.66 -10.77
N LYS A 86 -8.00 -0.84 -11.42
CA LYS A 86 -7.82 0.62 -11.45
C LYS A 86 -7.81 1.24 -10.05
N GLU A 87 -8.78 0.88 -9.21
CA GLU A 87 -8.85 1.37 -7.81
C GLU A 87 -7.60 0.97 -6.99
N TYR A 88 -7.09 -0.24 -7.21
CA TYR A 88 -5.82 -0.66 -6.61
C TYR A 88 -4.64 0.17 -7.12
N VAL A 89 -4.56 0.43 -8.43
CA VAL A 89 -3.49 1.26 -9.03
C VAL A 89 -3.52 2.70 -8.51
N ASP A 90 -4.71 3.24 -8.24
CA ASP A 90 -4.85 4.57 -7.66
C ASP A 90 -4.42 4.61 -6.18
N SER A 91 -4.59 3.50 -5.43
CA SER A 91 -4.33 3.45 -3.98
C SER A 91 -2.95 2.90 -3.59
N ARG A 92 -2.32 2.05 -4.40
CA ARG A 92 -1.03 1.41 -4.13
C ARG A 92 0.13 2.36 -3.83
N GLY A 93 0.06 3.61 -4.31
CA GLY A 93 1.08 4.63 -4.11
C GLY A 93 0.95 5.34 -2.76
N PHE A 94 -0.08 5.01 -1.99
CA PHE A 94 -0.39 5.65 -0.73
C PHE A 94 0.78 5.58 0.25
N LEU A 95 1.03 6.73 0.88
CA LEU A 95 1.92 6.82 2.03
C LEU A 95 1.22 7.50 3.18
N PRO A 96 1.41 7.00 4.40
CA PRO A 96 0.93 7.69 5.57
C PRO A 96 1.67 9.02 5.73
N LYS A 97 0.99 9.99 6.36
CA LYS A 97 1.61 11.26 6.74
C LYS A 97 2.80 10.99 7.66
N ASN A 98 3.90 11.71 7.44
CA ASN A 98 5.15 11.58 8.20
C ASN A 98 5.78 10.19 8.10
N PHE A 99 5.68 9.55 6.92
CA PHE A 99 6.41 8.32 6.62
C PHE A 99 7.92 8.59 6.60
N SER A 100 8.68 7.86 7.41
CA SER A 100 10.15 7.85 7.41
C SER A 100 10.67 6.40 7.44
N THR A 101 11.90 6.23 6.96
CA THR A 101 12.62 4.95 6.88
C THR A 101 14.08 5.07 7.32
N ASP A 102 14.43 6.10 8.11
CA ASP A 102 15.79 6.34 8.57
C ASP A 102 16.36 5.16 9.38
N ILE A 103 15.58 4.59 10.30
CA ILE A 103 16.00 3.43 11.11
C ILE A 103 16.09 2.18 10.25
N TYR A 104 15.15 1.99 9.33
CA TYR A 104 15.21 0.92 8.33
C TYR A 104 16.53 0.95 7.54
N LEU A 105 16.98 2.13 7.12
CA LEU A 105 18.21 2.31 6.34
C LEU A 105 19.49 2.13 7.15
N GLN A 106 19.46 2.48 8.43
CA GLN A 106 20.59 2.21 9.32
C GLN A 106 20.77 0.71 9.61
N ASN A 107 19.75 -0.11 9.34
CA ASN A 107 19.72 -1.54 9.63
C ASN A 107 19.49 -2.40 8.38
N GLU A 108 19.95 -1.95 7.20
CA GLU A 108 19.74 -2.65 5.92
C GLU A 108 20.13 -4.14 5.95
N SER A 109 21.19 -4.51 6.67
CA SER A 109 21.65 -5.90 6.80
C SER A 109 20.70 -6.83 7.56
N ARG A 110 19.71 -6.29 8.29
CA ARG A 110 18.70 -7.06 9.03
C ARG A 110 17.37 -7.19 8.27
N ASN A 111 17.27 -6.57 7.10
CA ASN A 111 16.09 -6.63 6.24
C ASN A 111 16.26 -7.75 5.21
N ARG A 112 15.21 -8.55 5.00
CA ARG A 112 15.23 -9.63 4.00
C ARG A 112 15.18 -9.08 2.58
N TYR A 113 14.45 -7.99 2.39
CA TYR A 113 14.20 -7.36 1.08
C TYR A 113 14.47 -5.85 1.18
N THR A 114 15.06 -5.27 0.14
CA THR A 114 15.44 -3.84 0.10
C THR A 114 14.30 -2.93 -0.38
N ASP A 115 13.32 -3.50 -1.05
CA ASP A 115 12.13 -2.87 -1.61
C ASP A 115 10.90 -2.95 -0.69
N VAL A 116 10.96 -3.79 0.37
CA VAL A 116 9.94 -3.85 1.42
C VAL A 116 10.33 -2.94 2.58
N LEU A 117 9.81 -1.71 2.56
CA LEU A 117 10.13 -0.68 3.54
C LEU A 117 9.46 -0.93 4.91
N CYS A 118 10.17 -0.64 6.00
CA CYS A 118 9.60 -0.56 7.35
C CYS A 118 9.33 0.90 7.72
N ASN A 119 8.11 1.22 8.15
CA ASN A 119 7.77 2.58 8.58
C ASN A 119 8.27 2.83 10.01
N ASP A 120 9.16 3.80 10.18
CA ASP A 120 9.78 4.09 11.47
C ASP A 120 8.77 4.49 12.54
N LYS A 121 7.68 5.17 12.17
CA LYS A 121 6.66 5.66 13.11
C LYS A 121 5.89 4.52 13.78
N THR A 122 5.71 3.42 13.06
CA THR A 122 4.92 2.26 13.52
C THR A 122 5.80 1.05 13.78
N ARG A 123 7.13 1.17 13.76
CA ARG A 123 8.02 0.02 13.94
C ARG A 123 7.90 -0.57 15.35
N VAL A 124 8.13 -1.87 15.47
CA VAL A 124 8.30 -2.50 16.78
C VAL A 124 9.68 -2.12 17.33
N VAL A 125 9.72 -1.62 18.56
CA VAL A 125 10.97 -1.28 19.25
C VAL A 125 11.22 -2.32 20.33
N LEU A 126 12.33 -3.05 20.21
CA LEU A 126 12.73 -4.05 21.21
C LEU A 126 13.35 -3.35 22.42
N THR A 127 13.14 -3.94 23.60
CA THR A 127 13.64 -3.39 24.88
C THR A 127 15.16 -3.36 24.98
N ASN A 128 15.84 -4.26 24.26
CA ASN A 128 17.30 -4.30 24.16
C ASN A 128 17.88 -3.35 23.09
N GLY A 129 17.05 -2.49 22.49
CA GLY A 129 17.47 -1.54 21.45
C GLY A 129 17.78 -2.18 20.10
N ASN A 130 17.63 -3.50 19.95
CA ASN A 130 17.83 -4.16 18.67
C ASN A 130 16.73 -3.79 17.68
N TYR A 131 17.11 -3.77 16.40
CA TYR A 131 16.19 -3.61 15.29
C TYR A 131 15.58 -4.95 14.87
N VAL A 132 14.27 -4.91 14.58
CA VAL A 132 13.50 -5.97 13.91
C VAL A 132 12.66 -5.32 12.81
N HIS A 133 12.59 -5.95 11.63
CA HIS A 133 11.73 -5.51 10.53
C HIS A 133 10.28 -5.93 10.80
N ALA A 134 9.59 -5.11 11.58
CA ALA A 134 8.20 -5.34 11.95
C ALA A 134 7.48 -4.02 12.27
N ASN A 135 6.18 -3.98 11.97
CA ASN A 135 5.31 -2.84 12.26
C ASN A 135 4.08 -3.25 13.08
N TRP A 136 3.64 -2.34 13.96
CA TRP A 136 2.32 -2.39 14.58
C TRP A 136 1.25 -1.95 13.57
N VAL A 137 0.29 -2.84 13.29
CA VAL A 137 -0.83 -2.59 12.38
C VAL A 137 -2.13 -2.57 13.19
N PRO A 138 -2.79 -1.40 13.32
CA PRO A 138 -4.07 -1.32 14.03
C PRO A 138 -5.22 -1.86 13.16
N ILE A 139 -6.21 -2.49 13.79
CA ILE A 139 -7.48 -2.81 13.13
C ILE A 139 -8.40 -1.59 13.27
N PRO A 140 -8.94 -1.04 12.17
CA PRO A 140 -9.91 0.05 12.25
C PRO A 140 -11.09 -0.28 13.17
N ASN A 141 -11.53 0.68 13.98
CA ASN A 141 -12.65 0.54 14.92
C ASN A 141 -12.46 -0.54 15.99
N SER A 142 -11.21 -0.94 16.27
CA SER A 142 -10.86 -1.87 17.33
C SER A 142 -9.64 -1.37 18.11
N MET A 143 -9.54 -1.78 19.38
CA MET A 143 -8.33 -1.56 20.20
C MET A 143 -7.24 -2.59 19.90
N GLN A 144 -7.56 -3.61 19.09
CA GLN A 144 -6.62 -4.65 18.71
C GLN A 144 -5.65 -4.17 17.64
N ARG A 145 -4.40 -4.61 17.77
CA ARG A 145 -3.32 -4.39 16.81
C ARG A 145 -2.53 -5.67 16.63
N PHE A 146 -1.98 -5.86 15.44
CA PHE A 146 -1.09 -6.96 15.12
C PHE A 146 0.34 -6.47 14.95
N ILE A 147 1.28 -7.40 15.08
CA ILE A 147 2.64 -7.23 14.58
C ILE A 147 2.69 -7.90 13.22
N CYS A 148 3.02 -7.14 12.18
CA CYS A 148 3.34 -7.67 10.87
C CYS A 148 4.86 -7.62 10.68
N ALA A 149 5.46 -8.73 10.26
CA ALA A 149 6.90 -8.89 10.09
C ALA A 149 7.21 -9.68 8.80
N GLN A 150 8.47 -9.62 8.37
CA GLN A 150 9.02 -10.32 7.19
C GLN A 150 9.30 -11.81 7.40
#